data_AF-A0A1C6Z0H4-F1
#
_entry.id   AF-A0A1C6Z0H4-F1
#
_cell.length_a   1.000
_cell.length_b   1.000
_cell.length_c   1.000
_cell.angle_alpha   90.00
_cell.angle_beta   90.00
_cell.angle_gamma   90.00
#
_symmetry.space_group_name_H-M   'P 1'
#
loop_
_entity.id
_entity.type
_entity.pdbx_description
1 polymer ?
#
loop_
_entity_poly.entity_id
_entity_poly.type
_entity_poly.pdbx_seq_one_letter_code
_entity_poly.pdbx_strand_id
1 'polypeptide(L)'
;MRHLSWLLLSTLVLSTTGCGPHSLRKDTAMSTQLPTQKHCFGRYEIELPNFMYMNSGGYSFDSFSIEIVRAVRADYPNIEKDWINYINEKISKDSEYNKGSRIVHKNMGSNPKIILEYSNTEKNPDIGMSSLYRFHPYYLKSVPERKQWILVTGRSIEIPRPLSADRLDQELKNKTDAQMRDIKKIAYHVYPHYDQGYCLDNEYQYYPGRLETQDSYGITWRGTTGHADTASRITIDVQSLNKDEQSVLEDRTSKGKLLRTFFPSTTVVVGGIKGELYTSHDKLNPTGREFQWLPSGTELGNRLKPLIMIDGEIDTRDLPAEYRDKISGEELILWILESIKMRVGGDEDILSHR
;
A
#
# COMPACT_ATOMS: atom_id res chain seq x y z
N MET A 1 31.88 67.03 -33.03
CA MET A 1 31.16 66.70 -34.28
C MET A 1 31.68 65.35 -34.79
N ARG A 2 30.75 64.44 -35.12
CA ARG A 2 30.87 63.27 -36.03
C ARG A 2 31.63 62.00 -35.57
N HIS A 3 30.82 61.05 -35.11
CA HIS A 3 30.67 59.63 -35.48
C HIS A 3 31.73 58.83 -36.29
N LEU A 4 31.94 57.61 -35.77
CA LEU A 4 32.06 56.26 -36.39
C LEU A 4 33.25 55.88 -37.30
N SER A 5 33.93 54.79 -36.91
CA SER A 5 34.26 53.57 -37.70
C SER A 5 34.91 52.53 -36.74
N TRP A 6 34.28 51.40 -36.43
CA TRP A 6 34.34 50.07 -37.09
C TRP A 6 35.57 49.20 -36.77
N LEU A 7 35.29 47.91 -36.45
CA LEU A 7 36.14 46.70 -36.30
C LEU A 7 36.70 46.42 -34.89
N LEU A 8 36.07 45.55 -34.07
CA LEU A 8 36.01 44.07 -34.07
C LEU A 8 37.34 43.37 -33.72
N LEU A 9 37.39 42.73 -32.55
CA LEU A 9 37.92 41.36 -32.27
C LEU A 9 37.71 41.08 -30.77
N SER A 10 36.55 40.56 -30.36
CA SER A 10 36.24 39.12 -30.20
C SER A 10 36.87 38.47 -28.95
N THR A 11 36.24 38.64 -27.80
CA THR A 11 36.29 37.67 -26.69
C THR A 11 34.95 36.96 -26.62
N LEU A 12 34.91 35.77 -27.21
CA LEU A 12 33.78 34.85 -27.16
C LEU A 12 33.76 34.21 -25.76
N VAL A 13 33.04 34.81 -24.80
CA VAL A 13 32.64 34.08 -23.60
C VAL A 13 31.47 33.21 -24.02
N LEU A 14 31.77 31.94 -24.31
CA LEU A 14 30.76 30.89 -24.40
C LEU A 14 30.11 30.75 -23.02
N SER A 15 29.01 31.45 -22.80
CA SER A 15 28.06 31.10 -21.75
C SER A 15 27.49 29.74 -22.11
N THR A 16 28.07 28.68 -21.55
CA THR A 16 27.42 27.38 -21.48
C THR A 16 26.12 27.58 -20.71
N THR A 17 25.00 27.67 -21.42
CA THR A 17 23.68 27.45 -20.84
C THR A 17 23.63 25.98 -20.42
N GLY A 18 24.16 25.70 -19.23
CA GLY A 18 23.90 24.45 -18.55
C GLY A 18 22.41 24.36 -18.31
N CYS A 19 21.82 23.23 -18.67
CA CYS A 19 20.52 22.80 -18.19
C CYS A 19 20.59 22.77 -16.65
N GLY A 20 20.18 23.86 -16.02
CA GLY A 20 19.91 23.93 -14.58
C GLY A 20 18.62 23.18 -14.25
N PRO A 21 18.47 22.71 -12.99
CA PRO A 21 17.42 21.77 -12.61
C PRO A 21 16.03 22.42 -12.72
N HIS A 22 15.12 21.74 -13.42
CA HIS A 22 13.72 22.13 -13.58
C HIS A 22 12.87 22.06 -12.28
N SER A 23 13.46 21.91 -11.09
CA SER A 23 12.76 21.35 -9.92
C SER A 23 12.25 22.35 -8.87
N LEU A 24 12.22 23.66 -9.13
CA LEU A 24 11.74 24.64 -8.13
C LEU A 24 10.51 25.45 -8.57
N ARG A 25 10.18 25.46 -9.87
CA ARG A 25 9.07 26.26 -10.40
C ARG A 25 7.75 25.48 -10.55
N LYS A 26 7.81 24.15 -10.47
CA LYS A 26 6.65 23.25 -10.67
C LYS A 26 5.80 23.12 -9.40
N ASP A 27 6.46 23.03 -8.24
CA ASP A 27 5.81 22.87 -6.92
C ASP A 27 4.88 24.03 -6.55
N THR A 28 5.24 25.27 -6.94
CA THR A 28 4.42 26.47 -6.63
C THR A 28 3.26 26.69 -7.60
N ALA A 29 3.31 26.11 -8.81
CA ALA A 29 2.33 26.33 -9.86
C ALA A 29 1.08 25.43 -9.72
N MET A 30 1.25 24.19 -9.26
CA MET A 30 0.12 23.25 -9.08
C MET A 30 -0.62 23.43 -7.74
N SER A 31 0.12 23.66 -6.65
CA SER A 31 -0.44 23.88 -5.29
C SER A 31 -1.32 25.14 -5.19
N THR A 32 -1.10 26.12 -6.06
CA THR A 32 -1.93 27.34 -6.13
C THR A 32 -3.15 27.20 -7.04
N GLN A 33 -3.24 26.10 -7.80
CA GLN A 33 -4.29 25.89 -8.80
C GLN A 33 -5.31 24.86 -8.34
N LEU A 34 -4.94 23.67 -7.86
CA LEU A 34 -5.91 22.62 -7.54
C LEU A 34 -6.01 22.41 -6.01
N PRO A 35 -7.22 22.38 -5.40
CA PRO A 35 -7.35 22.03 -3.99
C PRO A 35 -6.92 20.59 -3.71
N THR A 36 -5.99 20.44 -2.76
CA THR A 36 -5.35 19.18 -2.43
C THR A 36 -5.43 18.87 -0.94
N GLN A 37 -5.21 17.60 -0.61
CA GLN A 37 -5.12 17.09 0.76
C GLN A 37 -3.99 16.07 0.86
N LYS A 38 -3.36 16.02 2.02
CA LYS A 38 -2.37 15.01 2.34
C LYS A 38 -3.04 13.74 2.87
N HIS A 39 -2.47 12.61 2.49
CA HIS A 39 -2.85 11.30 2.97
C HIS A 39 -1.63 10.55 3.48
N CYS A 40 -1.84 9.70 4.48
CA CYS A 40 -0.84 8.73 4.90
C CYS A 40 -1.23 7.31 4.49
N PHE A 41 -0.24 6.52 4.09
CA PHE A 41 -0.39 5.09 3.81
C PHE A 41 0.94 4.37 4.03
N GLY A 42 0.91 3.25 4.74
CA GLY A 42 2.11 2.55 5.18
C GLY A 42 3.09 3.51 5.87
N ARG A 43 4.30 3.65 5.32
CA ARG A 43 5.35 4.53 5.85
C ARG A 43 5.43 5.89 5.15
N TYR A 44 4.54 6.15 4.19
CA TYR A 44 4.64 7.27 3.27
C TYR A 44 3.46 8.25 3.45
N GLU A 45 3.69 9.49 3.01
CA GLU A 45 2.64 10.46 2.72
C GLU A 45 2.53 10.71 1.22
N ILE A 46 1.34 11.07 0.75
CA ILE A 46 1.05 11.49 -0.63
C ILE A 46 0.12 12.69 -0.58
N GLU A 47 0.30 13.63 -1.50
CA GLU A 47 -0.62 14.74 -1.71
C GLU A 47 -1.50 14.45 -2.93
N LEU A 48 -2.81 14.51 -2.75
CA LEU A 48 -3.78 14.21 -3.80
C LEU A 48 -4.80 15.34 -3.95
N PRO A 49 -5.38 15.52 -5.14
CA PRO A 49 -6.54 16.37 -5.32
C PRO A 49 -7.69 15.96 -4.40
N ASN A 50 -8.48 16.92 -3.91
CA ASN A 50 -9.58 16.66 -2.97
C ASN A 50 -10.70 15.75 -3.50
N PHE A 51 -10.79 15.58 -4.82
CA PHE A 51 -11.75 14.65 -5.42
C PHE A 51 -11.27 13.19 -5.37
N MET A 52 -10.03 12.92 -4.94
CA MET A 52 -9.50 11.57 -4.78
C MET A 52 -9.59 11.10 -3.32
N TYR A 53 -9.91 9.83 -3.14
CA TYR A 53 -10.05 9.19 -1.82
C TYR A 53 -9.51 7.76 -1.84
N MET A 54 -9.18 7.20 -0.67
CA MET A 54 -8.74 5.81 -0.56
C MET A 54 -9.93 4.91 -0.83
N ASN A 55 -9.91 4.23 -1.97
CA ASN A 55 -10.96 3.28 -2.35
C ASN A 55 -10.75 1.94 -1.63
N SER A 56 -9.50 1.49 -1.56
CA SER A 56 -9.09 0.29 -0.82
C SER A 56 -7.63 0.38 -0.39
N GLY A 57 -7.29 -0.30 0.70
CA GLY A 57 -5.92 -0.48 1.17
C GLY A 57 -5.73 -1.86 1.80
N GLY A 58 -4.98 -2.74 1.15
CA GLY A 58 -4.59 -4.03 1.71
C GLY A 58 -3.23 -3.95 2.37
N TYR A 59 -3.09 -4.45 3.59
CA TYR A 59 -1.82 -4.52 4.31
C TYR A 59 -1.56 -5.95 4.79
N SER A 60 -0.28 -6.34 4.76
CA SER A 60 0.19 -7.66 5.12
C SER A 60 1.43 -7.52 5.99
N PHE A 61 1.33 -8.00 7.23
CA PHE A 61 2.39 -7.96 8.26
C PHE A 61 2.75 -9.39 8.71
N ASP A 62 3.70 -9.54 9.62
CA ASP A 62 4.14 -10.84 10.14
C ASP A 62 3.00 -11.62 10.81
N SER A 63 2.15 -10.91 11.56
CA SER A 63 1.11 -11.53 12.39
C SER A 63 -0.25 -11.62 11.69
N PHE A 64 -0.57 -10.71 10.78
CA PHE A 64 -1.88 -10.60 10.17
C PHE A 64 -1.87 -9.83 8.84
N SER A 65 -2.97 -9.95 8.11
CA SER A 65 -3.35 -9.07 7.01
C SER A 65 -4.65 -8.33 7.34
N ILE A 66 -4.77 -7.10 6.87
CA ILE A 66 -5.94 -6.25 7.06
C ILE A 66 -6.29 -5.57 5.74
N GLU A 67 -7.58 -5.46 5.47
CA GLU A 67 -8.09 -4.67 4.35
C GLU A 67 -8.85 -3.47 4.92
N ILE A 68 -8.37 -2.28 4.62
CA ILE A 68 -9.02 -1.01 4.88
C ILE A 68 -9.86 -0.68 3.65
N VAL A 69 -11.15 -0.98 3.75
CA VAL A 69 -12.20 -0.40 2.93
C VAL A 69 -13.01 0.55 3.80
N ARG A 70 -13.94 1.33 3.23
CA ARG A 70 -14.88 2.14 4.02
C ARG A 70 -15.44 1.31 5.18
N ALA A 71 -14.98 1.60 6.39
CA ALA A 71 -15.16 0.73 7.54
C ALA A 71 -16.64 0.57 7.89
N VAL A 72 -17.02 -0.63 8.36
CA VAL A 72 -18.38 -0.87 8.82
C VAL A 72 -18.56 -0.24 10.21
N ARG A 73 -19.61 0.57 10.37
CA ARG A 73 -19.94 1.24 11.64
C ARG A 73 -20.39 0.20 12.68
N ALA A 74 -20.01 0.41 13.94
CA ALA A 74 -20.36 -0.42 15.10
C ALA A 74 -21.79 -0.23 15.59
N ASP A 75 -22.49 0.79 15.11
CA ASP A 75 -23.95 0.86 15.24
C ASP A 75 -24.67 -0.05 14.24
N TYR A 76 -23.95 -0.82 13.41
CA TYR A 76 -24.51 -1.92 12.64
C TYR A 76 -24.79 -3.10 13.59
N PRO A 77 -26.05 -3.29 14.02
CA PRO A 77 -26.39 -4.15 15.15
C PRO A 77 -26.10 -5.64 14.89
N ASN A 78 -25.95 -6.01 13.62
CA ASN A 78 -25.75 -7.38 13.19
C ASN A 78 -24.29 -7.71 12.82
N ILE A 79 -23.33 -6.79 13.02
CA ILE A 79 -21.94 -6.98 12.55
C ILE A 79 -21.32 -8.30 13.00
N GLU A 80 -21.48 -8.68 14.26
CA GLU A 80 -20.92 -9.92 14.78
C GLU A 80 -21.60 -11.15 14.18
N LYS A 81 -22.92 -11.11 14.04
CA LYS A 81 -23.71 -12.19 13.46
C LYS A 81 -23.35 -12.38 11.98
N ASP A 82 -23.25 -11.29 11.24
CA ASP A 82 -22.93 -11.29 9.83
C ASP A 82 -21.48 -11.72 9.60
N TRP A 83 -20.55 -11.29 10.46
CA TRP A 83 -19.17 -11.76 10.46
C TRP A 83 -19.05 -13.26 10.74
N ILE A 84 -19.78 -13.79 11.74
CA ILE A 84 -19.85 -15.23 12.01
C ILE A 84 -20.39 -15.98 10.80
N ASN A 85 -21.47 -15.49 10.18
CA ASN A 85 -22.07 -16.12 9.01
C ASN A 85 -21.12 -16.12 7.81
N TYR A 86 -20.46 -14.99 7.56
CA TYR A 86 -19.44 -14.86 6.52
C TYR A 86 -18.31 -15.88 6.70
N ILE A 87 -17.81 -16.05 7.93
CA ILE A 87 -16.78 -17.05 8.21
C ILE A 87 -17.34 -18.45 8.00
N ASN A 88 -18.54 -18.75 8.50
CA ASN A 88 -19.17 -20.07 8.30
C ASN A 88 -19.36 -20.43 6.83
N GLU A 89 -19.67 -19.44 5.97
CA GLU A 89 -19.78 -19.62 4.52
C GLU A 89 -18.42 -19.80 3.84
N LYS A 90 -17.36 -19.19 4.41
CA LYS A 90 -15.97 -19.29 3.94
C LYS A 90 -15.25 -20.55 4.35
N ILE A 91 -15.61 -21.16 5.49
CA ILE A 91 -14.98 -22.41 5.96
C ILE A 91 -14.92 -23.35 4.76
N SER A 92 -13.74 -23.93 4.57
CA SER A 92 -13.46 -24.85 3.47
C SER A 92 -14.58 -25.89 3.41
N LYS A 93 -15.57 -25.68 2.53
CA LYS A 93 -16.66 -26.66 2.33
C LYS A 93 -15.97 -27.96 1.99
N ASP A 94 -16.31 -29.03 2.71
CA ASP A 94 -15.66 -30.34 2.59
C ASP A 94 -15.36 -30.65 1.11
N SER A 95 -14.09 -30.56 0.75
CA SER A 95 -13.58 -31.04 -0.53
C SER A 95 -12.95 -32.41 -0.33
N GLU A 96 -12.63 -33.11 -1.42
CA GLU A 96 -12.00 -34.44 -1.37
C GLU A 96 -10.77 -34.46 -0.46
N TYR A 97 -9.97 -33.39 -0.46
CA TYR A 97 -8.71 -33.30 0.28
C TYR A 97 -8.79 -32.56 1.62
N ASN A 98 -9.90 -31.86 1.91
CA ASN A 98 -10.05 -31.04 3.12
C ASN A 98 -11.24 -31.46 4.02
N LYS A 99 -11.76 -32.67 3.83
CA LYS A 99 -12.93 -33.18 4.55
C LYS A 99 -12.70 -33.18 6.07
N GLY A 100 -13.59 -32.52 6.81
CA GLY A 100 -13.52 -32.39 8.27
C GLY A 100 -12.93 -31.06 8.75
N SER A 101 -12.78 -30.08 7.86
CA SER A 101 -12.46 -28.70 8.24
C SER A 101 -13.60 -28.11 9.07
N ARG A 102 -13.28 -27.39 10.15
CA ARG A 102 -14.29 -26.91 11.12
C ARG A 102 -13.78 -25.77 11.99
N ILE A 103 -14.69 -25.01 12.60
CA ILE A 103 -14.32 -24.11 13.70
C ILE A 103 -13.92 -24.94 14.92
N VAL A 104 -12.72 -24.68 15.42
CA VAL A 104 -12.17 -25.37 16.61
C VAL A 104 -12.07 -24.45 17.82
N HIS A 105 -12.07 -23.14 17.62
CA HIS A 105 -12.10 -22.17 18.72
C HIS A 105 -12.91 -20.92 18.34
N LYS A 106 -13.64 -20.38 19.32
CA LYS A 106 -14.39 -19.13 19.20
C LYS A 106 -14.39 -18.41 20.54
N ASN A 107 -13.93 -17.16 20.56
CA ASN A 107 -14.02 -16.29 21.73
C ASN A 107 -14.59 -14.93 21.33
N MET A 108 -15.84 -14.69 21.74
CA MET A 108 -16.58 -13.45 21.47
C MET A 108 -16.51 -12.45 22.63
N GLY A 109 -15.92 -12.83 23.76
CA GLY A 109 -15.79 -11.99 24.96
C GLY A 109 -14.51 -11.15 24.99
N SER A 110 -13.54 -11.43 24.10
CA SER A 110 -12.30 -10.66 23.99
C SER A 110 -12.41 -9.49 23.01
N ASN A 111 -11.45 -8.56 23.06
CA ASN A 111 -11.20 -7.60 22.00
C ASN A 111 -9.70 -7.64 21.64
N PRO A 112 -9.31 -8.07 20.43
CA PRO A 112 -10.15 -8.57 19.34
C PRO A 112 -10.92 -9.84 19.70
N LYS A 113 -12.09 -10.02 19.08
CA LYS A 113 -12.79 -11.31 19.04
C LYS A 113 -12.07 -12.25 18.08
N ILE A 114 -12.17 -13.56 18.29
CA ILE A 114 -11.50 -14.57 17.45
C ILE A 114 -12.45 -15.70 17.07
N ILE A 115 -12.38 -16.12 15.81
CA ILE A 115 -12.84 -17.42 15.32
C ILE A 115 -11.66 -18.12 14.66
N LEU A 116 -11.45 -19.39 15.00
CA LEU A 116 -10.35 -20.19 14.51
C LEU A 116 -10.89 -21.40 13.76
N GLU A 117 -10.61 -21.46 12.47
CA GLU A 117 -10.88 -22.60 11.61
C GLU A 117 -9.67 -23.54 11.62
N TYR A 118 -9.91 -24.85 11.75
CA TYR A 118 -8.95 -25.89 11.41
C TYR A 118 -9.25 -26.40 10.00
N SER A 119 -8.22 -26.40 9.15
CA SER A 119 -8.28 -27.03 7.82
C SER A 119 -7.69 -28.43 7.89
N ASN A 120 -8.51 -29.45 7.58
CA ASN A 120 -8.03 -30.83 7.65
C ASN A 120 -7.20 -31.19 6.42
N THR A 121 -5.88 -31.08 6.53
CA THR A 121 -4.95 -31.39 5.44
C THR A 121 -4.40 -32.81 5.46
N GLU A 122 -4.82 -33.68 6.40
CA GLU A 122 -4.20 -35.01 6.60
C GLU A 122 -4.19 -35.89 5.34
N LYS A 123 -5.22 -35.75 4.49
CA LYS A 123 -5.37 -36.52 3.25
C LYS A 123 -4.91 -35.76 2.01
N ASN A 124 -4.25 -34.61 2.19
CA ASN A 124 -3.75 -33.83 1.07
C ASN A 124 -2.59 -34.59 0.39
N PRO A 125 -2.61 -34.74 -0.95
CA PRO A 125 -1.54 -35.45 -1.67
C PRO A 125 -0.18 -34.73 -1.60
N ASP A 126 -0.17 -33.43 -1.31
CA ASP A 126 1.04 -32.69 -1.02
C ASP A 126 1.57 -33.08 0.38
N ILE A 127 2.79 -33.65 0.42
CA ILE A 127 3.45 -34.10 1.65
C ILE A 127 3.73 -32.94 2.61
N GLY A 128 4.07 -31.76 2.07
CA GLY A 128 4.25 -30.56 2.86
C GLY A 128 2.95 -30.16 3.56
N MET A 129 1.82 -30.28 2.87
CA MET A 129 0.51 -29.95 3.46
C MET A 129 -0.01 -31.02 4.44
N SER A 130 0.15 -32.31 4.10
CA SER A 130 -0.32 -33.41 4.95
C SER A 130 0.53 -33.64 6.19
N SER A 131 1.72 -33.04 6.27
CA SER A 131 2.57 -33.06 7.47
C SER A 131 2.26 -31.93 8.46
N LEU A 132 1.28 -31.06 8.21
CA LEU A 132 1.00 -29.88 9.03
C LEU A 132 -0.44 -29.84 9.55
N TYR A 133 -0.64 -29.57 10.85
CA TYR A 133 -1.88 -28.96 11.31
C TYR A 133 -1.96 -27.52 10.80
N ARG A 134 -3.08 -27.14 10.17
CA ARG A 134 -3.26 -25.81 9.60
C ARG A 134 -4.50 -25.14 10.18
N PHE A 135 -4.31 -23.93 10.69
CA PHE A 135 -5.39 -23.13 11.26
C PHE A 135 -5.47 -21.75 10.62
N HIS A 136 -6.69 -21.26 10.46
CA HIS A 136 -7.00 -19.95 9.88
C HIS A 136 -7.71 -19.09 10.93
N PRO A 137 -6.98 -18.17 11.58
CA PRO A 137 -7.53 -17.25 12.57
C PRO A 137 -8.17 -16.02 11.90
N TYR A 138 -9.40 -15.72 12.31
CA TYR A 138 -10.13 -14.52 11.92
C TYR A 138 -10.42 -13.69 13.16
N TYR A 139 -10.19 -12.38 13.05
CA TYR A 139 -10.36 -11.45 14.16
C TYR A 139 -11.33 -10.32 13.82
N LEU A 140 -12.05 -9.87 14.85
CA LEU A 140 -12.93 -8.73 14.79
C LEU A 140 -12.59 -7.79 15.96
N LYS A 141 -11.97 -6.64 15.66
CA LYS A 141 -11.54 -5.65 16.65
C LYS A 141 -12.54 -4.50 16.72
N SER A 142 -13.02 -4.18 17.91
CA SER A 142 -13.80 -2.95 18.11
C SER A 142 -12.88 -1.74 18.26
N VAL A 143 -13.35 -0.62 17.72
CA VAL A 143 -12.78 0.72 17.91
C VAL A 143 -13.89 1.60 18.51
N PRO A 144 -14.00 1.65 19.85
CA PRO A 144 -15.08 2.37 20.52
C PRO A 144 -15.15 3.86 20.17
N GLU A 145 -14.00 4.50 19.98
CA GLU A 145 -13.84 5.94 19.71
C GLU A 145 -14.58 6.35 18.43
N ARG A 146 -14.56 5.49 17.41
CA ARG A 146 -15.23 5.71 16.13
C ARG A 146 -16.57 5.02 16.01
N LYS A 147 -16.95 4.20 17.01
CA LYS A 147 -18.02 3.23 16.88
C LYS A 147 -17.85 2.50 15.54
N GLN A 148 -16.72 1.81 15.35
CA GLN A 148 -16.41 1.04 14.15
C GLN A 148 -15.82 -0.33 14.52
N TRP A 149 -15.84 -1.25 13.55
CA TRP A 149 -15.17 -2.54 13.67
C TRP A 149 -14.14 -2.71 12.56
N ILE A 150 -13.04 -3.35 12.91
CA ILE A 150 -11.97 -3.71 12.00
C ILE A 150 -11.94 -5.23 11.87
N LEU A 151 -12.08 -5.71 10.64
CA LEU A 151 -11.94 -7.12 10.30
C LEU A 151 -10.47 -7.38 9.97
N VAL A 152 -9.89 -8.38 10.63
CA VAL A 152 -8.48 -8.73 10.45
C VAL A 152 -8.35 -10.22 10.21
N THR A 153 -7.56 -10.61 9.21
CA THR A 153 -7.25 -12.02 8.94
C THR A 153 -5.85 -12.30 9.50
N GLY A 154 -5.75 -13.16 10.51
CA GLY A 154 -4.43 -13.53 11.02
C GLY A 154 -3.67 -14.39 10.03
N ARG A 155 -2.34 -14.44 10.16
CA ARG A 155 -1.55 -15.40 9.38
C ARG A 155 -1.98 -16.82 9.69
N SER A 156 -1.93 -17.67 8.66
CA SER A 156 -2.17 -19.11 8.84
C SER A 156 -1.19 -19.65 9.87
N ILE A 157 -1.70 -20.43 10.81
CA ILE A 157 -0.89 -21.09 11.82
C ILE A 157 -0.64 -22.51 11.34
N GLU A 158 0.62 -22.80 11.06
CA GLU A 158 1.08 -24.12 10.61
C GLU A 158 1.94 -24.74 11.72
N ILE A 159 1.60 -25.97 12.08
CA ILE A 159 2.22 -26.71 13.18
C ILE A 159 2.53 -28.14 12.70
N PRO A 160 3.78 -28.64 12.78
CA PRO A 160 4.12 -29.98 12.30
C PRO A 160 3.40 -31.13 13.01
N ARG A 161 3.04 -32.17 12.27
CA ARG A 161 2.55 -33.45 12.79
C ARG A 161 3.72 -34.41 13.03
N PRO A 162 3.61 -35.34 14.01
CA PRO A 162 2.57 -35.43 15.03
C PRO A 162 2.94 -34.59 16.27
N LEU A 163 1.91 -34.11 16.98
CA LEU A 163 2.05 -33.52 18.32
C LEU A 163 1.02 -34.14 19.26
N SER A 164 1.35 -34.16 20.57
CA SER A 164 0.35 -34.47 21.59
C SER A 164 -0.67 -33.34 21.68
N ALA A 165 -1.91 -33.65 22.04
CA ALA A 165 -2.99 -32.67 22.15
C ALA A 165 -2.59 -31.45 23.01
N ASP A 166 -2.02 -31.69 24.20
CA ASP A 166 -1.59 -30.60 25.09
C ASP A 166 -0.54 -29.68 24.46
N ARG A 167 0.41 -30.24 23.68
CA ARG A 167 1.44 -29.44 23.02
C ARG A 167 0.87 -28.65 21.84
N LEU A 168 -0.03 -29.26 21.08
CA LEU A 168 -0.74 -28.59 19.99
C LEU A 168 -1.56 -27.41 20.51
N ASP A 169 -2.32 -27.60 21.59
CA ASP A 169 -3.13 -26.56 22.21
C ASP A 169 -2.25 -25.42 22.75
N GLN A 170 -1.12 -25.75 23.38
CA GLN A 170 -0.17 -24.76 23.88
C GLN A 170 0.45 -23.92 22.74
N GLU A 171 0.92 -24.56 21.66
CA GLU A 171 1.49 -23.85 20.52
C GLU A 171 0.45 -22.98 19.81
N LEU A 172 -0.76 -23.50 19.62
CA LEU A 172 -1.86 -22.78 19.01
C LEU A 172 -2.24 -21.54 19.84
N LYS A 173 -2.32 -21.69 21.17
CA LYS A 173 -2.55 -20.58 22.09
C LYS A 173 -1.45 -19.53 22.00
N ASN A 174 -0.18 -19.93 22.02
CA ASN A 174 0.94 -19.00 21.95
C ASN A 174 0.93 -18.16 20.66
N LYS A 175 0.66 -18.80 19.52
CA LYS A 175 0.61 -18.13 18.20
C LYS A 175 -0.61 -17.20 18.09
N THR A 176 -1.79 -17.65 18.51
CA THR A 176 -3.00 -16.81 18.52
C THR A 176 -2.86 -15.62 19.48
N ASP A 177 -2.32 -15.82 20.69
CA ASP A 177 -2.06 -14.74 21.64
C ASP A 177 -1.08 -13.70 21.06
N ALA A 178 -0.05 -14.13 20.32
CA ALA A 178 0.90 -13.23 19.66
C ALA A 178 0.22 -12.37 18.60
N GLN A 179 -0.58 -12.98 17.72
CA GLN A 179 -1.36 -12.24 16.73
C GLN A 179 -2.33 -11.25 17.40
N MET A 180 -3.06 -11.67 18.44
CA MET A 180 -3.96 -10.79 19.18
C MET A 180 -3.23 -9.59 19.81
N ARG A 181 -2.02 -9.78 20.35
CA ARG A 181 -1.22 -8.68 20.91
C ARG A 181 -0.85 -7.65 19.85
N ASP A 182 -0.54 -8.07 18.62
CA ASP A 182 -0.21 -7.14 17.54
C ASP A 182 -1.47 -6.44 17.00
N ILE A 183 -2.57 -7.16 16.78
CA ILE A 183 -3.83 -6.58 16.30
C ILE A 183 -4.38 -5.52 17.29
N LYS A 184 -4.17 -5.71 18.60
CA LYS A 184 -4.52 -4.70 19.63
C LYS A 184 -3.81 -3.37 19.43
N LYS A 185 -2.64 -3.35 18.79
CA LYS A 185 -1.84 -2.14 18.54
C LYS A 185 -2.33 -1.33 17.34
N ILE A 186 -3.36 -1.80 16.62
CA ILE A 186 -4.07 -0.96 15.66
C ILE A 186 -4.83 0.12 16.44
N ALA A 187 -4.38 1.35 16.34
CA ALA A 187 -4.88 2.49 17.10
C ALA A 187 -5.62 3.48 16.18
N TYR A 188 -6.67 4.08 16.73
CA TYR A 188 -7.32 5.24 16.10
C TYR A 188 -6.53 6.50 16.44
N HIS A 189 -6.03 7.16 15.41
CA HIS A 189 -5.33 8.43 15.51
C HIS A 189 -5.60 9.20 14.22
N VAL A 190 -6.14 10.41 14.30
CA VAL A 190 -6.46 11.18 13.09
C VAL A 190 -5.18 11.80 12.54
N TYR A 191 -5.04 11.83 11.22
CA TYR A 191 -3.97 12.55 10.54
C TYR A 191 -3.87 14.01 11.05
N PRO A 192 -2.67 14.57 11.27
CA PRO A 192 -1.35 14.04 10.91
C PRO A 192 -0.81 12.96 11.87
N HIS A 193 -0.13 12.00 11.27
CA HIS A 193 0.53 10.92 11.97
C HIS A 193 2.02 11.24 12.17
N TYR A 194 2.49 11.25 13.41
CA TYR A 194 3.92 11.47 13.71
C TYR A 194 4.58 10.28 14.40
N ASP A 195 3.78 9.35 14.95
CA ASP A 195 4.30 8.17 15.63
C ASP A 195 4.95 7.17 14.67
N GLN A 196 5.76 6.27 15.22
CA GLN A 196 6.46 5.23 14.47
C GLN A 196 5.49 4.24 13.80
N GLY A 197 6.00 3.54 12.79
CA GLY A 197 5.28 2.46 12.12
C GLY A 197 4.39 2.92 10.96
N TYR A 198 3.25 2.28 10.83
CA TYR A 198 2.43 2.27 9.63
C TYR A 198 1.15 3.07 9.80
N CYS A 199 0.83 3.93 8.85
CA CYS A 199 -0.53 4.41 8.65
C CYS A 199 -1.31 3.37 7.85
N LEU A 200 -2.52 3.04 8.30
CA LEU A 200 -3.42 2.17 7.55
C LEU A 200 -4.34 3.00 6.63
N ASP A 201 -4.69 4.20 7.08
CA ASP A 201 -5.35 5.27 6.33
C ASP A 201 -5.11 6.59 7.09
N ASN A 202 -5.95 7.61 6.89
CA ASN A 202 -5.87 8.88 7.62
C ASN A 202 -6.44 8.83 9.06
N GLU A 203 -6.96 7.68 9.52
CA GLU A 203 -7.60 7.52 10.83
C GLU A 203 -6.93 6.46 11.71
N TYR A 204 -6.17 5.54 11.11
CA TYR A 204 -5.62 4.39 11.80
C TYR A 204 -4.12 4.25 11.62
N GLN A 205 -3.45 3.91 12.71
CA GLN A 205 -2.03 3.56 12.71
C GLN A 205 -1.80 2.18 13.34
N TYR A 206 -0.71 1.54 12.93
CA TYR A 206 -0.23 0.28 13.46
C TYR A 206 1.27 0.37 13.71
N TYR A 207 1.67 0.16 14.96
CA TYR A 207 3.08 -0.02 15.32
C TYR A 207 3.24 -1.25 16.22
N PRO A 208 3.92 -2.30 15.76
CA PRO A 208 4.12 -3.51 16.54
C PRO A 208 5.15 -3.38 17.67
N GLY A 209 5.83 -2.25 17.83
CA GLY A 209 6.93 -2.10 18.81
C GLY A 209 8.23 -2.82 18.40
N ARG A 210 8.33 -3.22 17.14
CA ARG A 210 9.49 -3.90 16.53
C ARG A 210 9.47 -3.65 15.03
N LEU A 211 10.57 -3.92 14.34
CA LEU A 211 10.55 -3.94 12.88
C LEU A 211 9.87 -5.23 12.36
N GLU A 212 8.92 -5.10 11.42
CA GLU A 212 8.28 -6.26 10.77
C GLU A 212 9.29 -7.01 9.89
N THR A 213 9.32 -8.34 9.98
CA THR A 213 10.22 -9.17 9.17
C THR A 213 9.79 -9.28 7.72
N GLN A 214 8.53 -9.00 7.42
CA GLN A 214 8.04 -8.75 6.08
C GLN A 214 6.80 -7.87 6.15
N ASP A 215 6.79 -6.83 5.32
CA ASP A 215 5.64 -5.94 5.18
C ASP A 215 5.37 -5.68 3.70
N SER A 216 4.09 -5.79 3.33
CA SER A 216 3.61 -5.38 2.02
C SER A 216 2.24 -4.74 2.12
N TYR A 217 1.99 -3.77 1.25
CA TYR A 217 0.71 -3.10 1.19
C TYR A 217 0.42 -2.58 -0.21
N GLY A 218 -0.85 -2.67 -0.60
CA GLY A 218 -1.37 -2.23 -1.88
C GLY A 218 -2.53 -1.28 -1.66
N ILE A 219 -2.41 -0.05 -2.16
CA ILE A 219 -3.37 1.04 -1.95
C ILE A 219 -3.94 1.47 -3.28
N THR A 220 -5.26 1.59 -3.37
CA THR A 220 -5.93 2.19 -4.53
C THR A 220 -6.60 3.49 -4.11
N TRP A 221 -6.16 4.58 -4.72
CA TRP A 221 -6.82 5.89 -4.68
C TRP A 221 -7.71 6.04 -5.91
N ARG A 222 -8.88 6.63 -5.73
CA ARG A 222 -9.83 6.80 -6.83
C ARG A 222 -10.47 8.17 -6.80
N GLY A 223 -10.68 8.75 -7.98
CA GLY A 223 -11.49 9.96 -8.12
C GLY A 223 -12.95 9.68 -7.83
N THR A 224 -13.68 10.69 -7.36
CA THR A 224 -15.12 10.62 -7.14
C THR A 224 -15.83 11.91 -7.55
N THR A 225 -17.06 11.76 -8.02
CA THR A 225 -18.02 12.87 -8.18
C THR A 225 -18.83 13.13 -6.91
N GLY A 226 -18.55 12.41 -5.81
CA GLY A 226 -19.35 12.37 -4.60
C GLY A 226 -20.45 11.29 -4.62
N HIS A 227 -20.85 10.82 -5.80
CA HIS A 227 -21.89 9.81 -5.98
C HIS A 227 -21.42 8.53 -6.68
N ALA A 228 -20.34 8.63 -7.46
CA ALA A 228 -19.74 7.52 -8.16
C ALA A 228 -18.22 7.69 -8.23
N ASP A 229 -17.54 6.58 -8.46
CA ASP A 229 -16.13 6.56 -8.79
C ASP A 229 -15.92 7.07 -10.23
N THR A 230 -14.80 7.74 -10.45
CA THR A 230 -14.39 8.21 -11.78
C THR A 230 -13.35 7.29 -12.42
N ALA A 231 -12.91 7.65 -13.63
CA ALA A 231 -11.87 6.91 -14.35
C ALA A 231 -10.50 7.05 -13.65
N SER A 232 -10.23 8.23 -13.09
CA SER A 232 -8.99 8.52 -12.39
C SER A 232 -8.74 7.58 -11.22
N ARG A 233 -7.61 6.86 -11.25
CA ARG A 233 -7.19 5.91 -10.23
C ARG A 233 -5.67 5.85 -10.13
N ILE A 234 -5.18 5.57 -8.94
CA ILE A 234 -3.76 5.34 -8.67
C ILE A 234 -3.63 4.13 -7.78
N THR A 235 -2.86 3.14 -8.21
CA THR A 235 -2.50 1.96 -7.42
C THR A 235 -1.05 2.09 -6.98
N ILE A 236 -0.79 1.86 -5.70
CA ILE A 236 0.57 1.85 -5.14
C ILE A 236 0.76 0.52 -4.42
N ASP A 237 1.69 -0.29 -4.90
CA ASP A 237 2.13 -1.52 -4.24
C ASP A 237 3.51 -1.30 -3.63
N VAL A 238 3.65 -1.58 -2.34
CA VAL A 238 4.91 -1.56 -1.61
C VAL A 238 5.18 -2.95 -1.05
N GLN A 239 6.41 -3.44 -1.23
CA GLN A 239 6.86 -4.69 -0.67
C GLN A 239 8.30 -4.57 -0.17
N SER A 240 8.51 -4.86 1.11
CA SER A 240 9.84 -5.07 1.63
C SER A 240 10.33 -6.47 1.27
N LEU A 241 11.44 -6.53 0.55
CA LEU A 241 12.06 -7.78 0.13
C LEU A 241 13.25 -8.12 1.02
N ASN A 242 13.42 -9.39 1.34
CA ASN A 242 14.57 -9.94 2.02
C ASN A 242 15.75 -10.15 1.06
N LYS A 243 16.95 -10.38 1.62
CA LYS A 243 18.20 -10.48 0.85
C LYS A 243 18.20 -11.60 -0.19
N ASP A 244 17.41 -12.64 0.03
CA ASP A 244 17.29 -13.84 -0.77
C ASP A 244 16.16 -13.78 -1.81
N GLU A 245 15.36 -12.71 -1.84
CA GLU A 245 14.19 -12.57 -2.73
C GLU A 245 14.52 -11.91 -4.09
N GLN A 246 15.73 -12.13 -4.62
CA GLN A 246 16.17 -11.57 -5.90
C GLN A 246 15.26 -11.99 -7.08
N SER A 247 14.77 -13.23 -7.08
CA SER A 247 13.87 -13.73 -8.12
C SER A 247 12.53 -12.97 -8.14
N VAL A 248 12.02 -12.59 -6.97
CA VAL A 248 10.79 -11.78 -6.84
C VAL A 248 11.00 -10.40 -7.42
N LEU A 249 12.14 -9.76 -7.12
CA LEU A 249 12.49 -8.46 -7.68
C LEU A 249 12.62 -8.53 -9.22
N GLU A 250 13.27 -9.56 -9.74
CA GLU A 250 13.45 -9.75 -11.18
C GLU A 250 12.14 -9.99 -11.90
N ASP A 251 11.27 -10.85 -11.37
CA ASP A 251 9.94 -11.11 -11.93
C ASP A 251 9.11 -9.82 -11.99
N ARG A 252 9.04 -9.09 -10.87
CA ARG A 252 8.25 -7.86 -10.76
C ARG A 252 8.77 -6.73 -11.65
N THR A 253 10.08 -6.63 -11.84
CA THR A 253 10.70 -5.60 -12.68
C THR A 253 10.87 -6.00 -14.15
N SER A 254 10.66 -7.27 -14.50
CA SER A 254 10.82 -7.79 -15.86
C SER A 254 9.92 -7.08 -16.88
N LYS A 255 8.65 -6.81 -16.53
CA LYS A 255 7.71 -6.04 -17.35
C LYS A 255 8.23 -4.63 -17.63
N GLY A 256 8.90 -4.04 -16.65
CA GLY A 256 9.54 -2.74 -16.79
C GLY A 256 10.66 -2.72 -17.82
N LYS A 257 11.46 -3.80 -17.91
CA LYS A 257 12.51 -3.93 -18.93
C LYS A 257 11.92 -3.88 -20.35
N LEU A 258 10.75 -4.48 -20.55
CA LEU A 258 10.06 -4.42 -21.84
C LEU A 258 9.60 -2.99 -22.17
N LEU A 259 8.99 -2.28 -21.21
CA LEU A 259 8.54 -0.90 -21.42
C LEU A 259 9.67 0.04 -21.81
N ARG A 260 10.86 -0.12 -21.19
CA ARG A 260 12.07 0.66 -21.52
C ARG A 260 12.46 0.57 -22.99
N THR A 261 12.06 -0.50 -23.68
CA THR A 261 12.44 -0.77 -25.06
C THR A 261 11.53 -0.04 -26.06
N PHE A 262 10.30 0.29 -25.67
CA PHE A 262 9.28 0.80 -26.60
C PHE A 262 8.75 2.20 -26.27
N PHE A 263 8.92 2.66 -25.03
CA PHE A 263 8.33 3.91 -24.57
C PHE A 263 9.38 4.85 -23.99
N PRO A 264 9.30 6.16 -24.29
CA PRO A 264 10.11 7.15 -23.59
C PRO A 264 9.74 7.16 -22.11
N SER A 265 10.73 7.42 -21.26
CA SER A 265 10.54 7.54 -19.82
C SER A 265 11.06 8.87 -19.28
N THR A 266 10.54 9.25 -18.12
CA THR A 266 11.03 10.36 -17.32
C THR A 266 11.51 9.83 -15.98
N THR A 267 12.72 10.17 -15.57
CA THR A 267 13.21 9.81 -14.23
C THR A 267 12.48 10.62 -13.16
N VAL A 268 11.85 9.95 -12.20
CA VAL A 268 11.10 10.55 -11.10
C VAL A 268 11.51 9.88 -9.79
N VAL A 269 11.65 10.66 -8.71
CA VAL A 269 11.94 10.15 -7.38
C VAL A 269 10.65 10.02 -6.59
N VAL A 270 10.38 8.82 -6.08
CA VAL A 270 9.19 8.48 -5.29
C VAL A 270 9.63 7.88 -3.97
N GLY A 271 9.20 8.46 -2.84
CA GLY A 271 9.54 7.93 -1.51
C GLY A 271 11.05 7.90 -1.22
N GLY A 272 11.85 8.71 -1.92
CA GLY A 272 13.32 8.69 -1.86
C GLY A 272 14.00 7.66 -2.79
N ILE A 273 13.22 6.92 -3.60
CA ILE A 273 13.70 5.91 -4.54
C ILE A 273 13.63 6.48 -5.96
N LYS A 274 14.73 6.36 -6.71
CA LYS A 274 14.75 6.71 -8.14
C LYS A 274 13.98 5.65 -8.94
N GLY A 275 13.27 6.08 -9.96
CA GLY A 275 12.59 5.21 -10.91
C GLY A 275 12.25 5.92 -12.20
N GLU A 276 11.65 5.17 -13.11
CA GLU A 276 11.28 5.62 -14.46
C GLU A 276 9.77 5.65 -14.58
N LEU A 277 9.22 6.81 -14.96
CA LEU A 277 7.82 7.02 -15.29
C LEU A 277 7.60 6.82 -16.79
N TYR A 278 6.66 5.94 -17.12
CA TYR A 278 6.14 5.74 -18.46
C TYR A 278 4.71 6.27 -18.52
N THR A 279 4.39 7.05 -19.55
CA THR A 279 3.04 7.57 -19.77
C THR A 279 2.55 7.21 -21.17
N SER A 280 1.25 6.96 -21.29
CA SER A 280 0.58 6.73 -22.57
C SER A 280 -0.81 7.34 -22.58
N HIS A 281 -1.33 7.58 -23.78
CA HIS A 281 -2.73 7.93 -23.95
C HIS A 281 -3.57 6.67 -23.75
N ASP A 282 -4.68 6.77 -23.02
CA ASP A 282 -5.66 5.69 -22.99
C ASP A 282 -6.26 5.52 -24.39
N LYS A 283 -6.26 4.27 -24.89
CA LYS A 283 -6.77 3.90 -26.22
C LYS A 283 -8.26 4.17 -26.38
N LEU A 284 -9.03 4.10 -25.28
CA LEU A 284 -10.49 4.25 -25.25
C LEU A 284 -10.90 5.63 -24.72
N ASN A 285 -9.99 6.34 -24.05
CA ASN A 285 -10.25 7.62 -23.42
C ASN A 285 -9.22 8.69 -23.81
N PRO A 286 -9.49 9.55 -24.82
CA PRO A 286 -8.51 10.53 -25.31
C PRO A 286 -7.99 11.53 -24.25
N THR A 287 -8.79 11.79 -23.20
CA THR A 287 -8.43 12.67 -22.07
C THR A 287 -7.77 11.93 -20.90
N GLY A 288 -7.79 10.59 -20.94
CA GLY A 288 -7.12 9.70 -20.00
C GLY A 288 -5.63 9.58 -20.31
N ARG A 289 -4.82 9.61 -19.25
CA ARG A 289 -3.39 9.31 -19.31
C ARG A 289 -3.11 8.13 -18.39
N GLU A 290 -2.76 7.01 -18.99
CA GLU A 290 -2.26 5.85 -18.28
C GLU A 290 -0.80 6.08 -17.92
N PHE A 291 -0.39 5.58 -16.77
CA PHE A 291 0.99 5.67 -16.35
C PHE A 291 1.43 4.46 -15.54
N GLN A 292 2.74 4.22 -15.58
CA GLN A 292 3.40 3.28 -14.71
C GLN A 292 4.76 3.86 -14.28
N TRP A 293 5.01 3.88 -12.98
CA TRP A 293 6.31 4.20 -12.41
C TRP A 293 6.98 2.92 -11.89
N LEU A 294 8.23 2.74 -12.28
CA LEU A 294 9.00 1.54 -12.00
C LEU A 294 10.31 1.88 -11.30
N PRO A 295 10.62 1.24 -10.17
CA PRO A 295 11.79 1.58 -9.38
C PRO A 295 13.07 1.11 -10.08
N SER A 296 14.14 1.87 -9.90
CA SER A 296 15.50 1.50 -10.29
C SER A 296 16.48 1.44 -9.11
N GLY A 297 16.03 1.83 -7.91
CA GLY A 297 16.84 1.92 -6.69
C GLY A 297 16.41 1.03 -5.52
N THR A 298 15.61 -0.02 -5.76
CA THR A 298 15.23 -1.00 -4.72
C THR A 298 16.46 -1.73 -4.19
N GLU A 299 16.55 -1.92 -2.87
CA GLU A 299 17.64 -2.66 -2.23
C GLU A 299 17.08 -3.80 -1.37
N LEU A 300 17.44 -5.04 -1.70
CA LEU A 300 17.04 -6.21 -0.93
C LEU A 300 17.56 -6.14 0.51
N GLY A 301 16.70 -6.48 1.47
CA GLY A 301 16.98 -6.41 2.90
C GLY A 301 17.04 -4.99 3.47
N ASN A 302 16.74 -3.95 2.68
CA ASN A 302 16.73 -2.55 3.14
C ASN A 302 15.32 -1.97 3.17
N ARG A 303 14.78 -1.78 4.38
CA ARG A 303 13.43 -1.24 4.59
C ARG A 303 13.26 0.23 4.23
N LEU A 304 14.35 0.98 4.07
CA LEU A 304 14.28 2.35 3.53
C LEU A 304 14.20 2.38 2.00
N LYS A 305 14.45 1.25 1.33
CA LYS A 305 14.42 1.14 -0.13
C LYS A 305 13.65 -0.10 -0.58
N PRO A 306 12.37 -0.23 -0.18
CA PRO A 306 11.53 -1.35 -0.59
C PRO A 306 11.27 -1.34 -2.11
N LEU A 307 10.64 -2.41 -2.61
CA LEU A 307 10.04 -2.39 -3.93
C LEU A 307 8.77 -1.55 -3.87
N ILE A 308 8.73 -0.44 -4.62
CA ILE A 308 7.52 0.38 -4.80
C ILE A 308 7.13 0.31 -6.27
N MET A 309 5.90 -0.06 -6.58
CA MET A 309 5.36 -0.05 -7.93
C MET A 309 4.12 0.82 -7.95
N ILE A 310 4.00 1.70 -8.94
CA ILE A 310 2.85 2.59 -9.05
C ILE A 310 2.32 2.53 -10.47
N ASP A 311 1.02 2.38 -10.61
CA ASP A 311 0.33 2.53 -11.89
C ASP A 311 -0.99 3.25 -11.72
N GLY A 312 -1.59 3.66 -12.82
CA GLY A 312 -2.88 4.32 -12.77
C GLY A 312 -3.31 4.93 -14.08
N GLU A 313 -4.41 5.67 -13.97
CA GLU A 313 -4.96 6.50 -15.03
C GLU A 313 -5.38 7.83 -14.39
N ILE A 314 -5.07 8.95 -15.05
CA ILE A 314 -5.62 10.26 -14.70
C ILE A 314 -6.41 10.78 -15.90
N ASP A 315 -7.70 11.02 -15.70
CA ASP A 315 -8.57 11.66 -16.68
C ASP A 315 -8.80 13.12 -16.27
N THR A 316 -8.33 14.04 -17.10
CA THR A 316 -8.49 15.49 -16.87
C THR A 316 -9.95 15.93 -16.80
N ARG A 317 -10.91 15.16 -17.34
CA ARG A 317 -12.35 15.44 -17.20
C ARG A 317 -12.87 15.25 -15.78
N ASP A 318 -12.18 14.46 -14.96
CA ASP A 318 -12.52 14.24 -13.56
C ASP A 318 -12.13 15.43 -12.68
N LEU A 319 -11.28 16.34 -13.21
CA LEU A 319 -10.95 17.58 -12.53
C LEU A 319 -12.19 18.50 -12.45
N PRO A 320 -12.26 19.36 -11.41
CA PRO A 320 -13.21 20.46 -11.38
C PRO A 320 -13.13 21.29 -12.68
N ALA A 321 -14.27 21.77 -13.15
CA ALA A 321 -14.43 22.34 -14.49
C ALA A 321 -13.43 23.47 -14.79
N GLU A 322 -13.10 24.28 -13.79
CA GLU A 322 -12.15 25.38 -13.87
C GLU A 322 -10.68 24.96 -14.07
N TYR A 323 -10.37 23.66 -13.97
CA TYR A 323 -9.01 23.09 -14.07
C TYR A 323 -8.79 22.16 -15.26
N ARG A 324 -9.86 21.67 -15.90
CA ARG A 324 -9.80 20.64 -16.96
C ARG A 324 -8.87 21.00 -18.12
N ASP A 325 -8.89 22.26 -18.53
CA ASP A 325 -8.08 22.77 -19.64
C ASP A 325 -6.78 23.45 -19.19
N LYS A 326 -6.51 23.49 -17.87
CA LYS A 326 -5.35 24.18 -17.29
C LYS A 326 -4.25 23.25 -16.84
N ILE A 327 -4.59 22.01 -16.52
CA ILE A 327 -3.67 21.02 -15.95
C ILE A 327 -3.68 19.81 -16.89
N SER A 328 -2.52 19.48 -17.46
CA SER A 328 -2.41 18.25 -18.22
C SER A 328 -2.34 17.03 -17.30
N GLY A 329 -2.83 15.88 -17.77
CA GLY A 329 -2.75 14.62 -17.01
C GLY A 329 -1.31 14.26 -16.65
N GLU A 330 -0.35 14.49 -17.55
CA GLU A 330 1.07 14.21 -17.33
C GLU A 330 1.68 15.11 -16.23
N GLU A 331 1.32 16.39 -16.20
CA GLU A 331 1.75 17.30 -15.13
C GLU A 331 1.18 16.87 -13.78
N LEU A 332 -0.09 16.49 -13.73
CA LEU A 332 -0.72 16.01 -12.50
C LEU A 332 -0.10 14.70 -12.02
N ILE A 333 0.16 13.74 -12.91
CA ILE A 333 0.84 12.49 -12.58
C ILE A 333 2.21 12.76 -11.97
N LEU A 334 3.01 13.62 -12.61
CA LEU A 334 4.34 13.98 -12.11
C LEU A 334 4.26 14.62 -10.71
N TRP A 335 3.34 15.57 -10.53
CA TRP A 335 3.16 16.24 -9.25
C TRP A 335 2.73 15.26 -8.13
N ILE A 336 1.78 14.36 -8.41
CA ILE A 336 1.35 13.34 -7.43
C ILE A 336 2.52 12.45 -7.05
N LEU A 337 3.28 11.93 -8.03
CA LEU A 337 4.41 11.04 -7.76
C LEU A 337 5.53 11.73 -6.96
N GLU A 338 5.86 12.98 -7.30
CA GLU A 338 6.87 13.78 -6.58
C GLU A 338 6.43 14.16 -5.15
N SER A 339 5.11 14.16 -4.88
CA SER A 339 4.57 14.38 -3.54
C SER A 339 4.78 13.19 -2.60
N ILE A 340 5.00 11.98 -3.14
CA ILE A 340 5.14 10.77 -2.33
C ILE A 340 6.48 10.78 -1.59
N LYS A 341 6.42 10.84 -0.26
CA LYS A 341 7.59 10.98 0.60
C LYS A 341 7.46 10.08 1.82
N MET A 342 8.59 9.67 2.39
CA MET A 342 8.59 9.03 3.71
C MET A 342 7.94 10.00 4.70
N ARG A 343 6.95 9.52 5.45
CA ARG A 343 6.30 10.33 6.48
C ARG A 343 7.28 10.56 7.62
N VAL A 344 7.20 11.73 8.27
CA VAL A 344 7.87 11.97 9.56
C VAL A 344 7.51 10.88 10.57
N GLY A 345 8.51 10.20 11.14
CA GLY A 345 8.32 9.07 12.04
C GLY A 345 8.17 7.70 11.34
N GLY A 346 7.95 7.68 10.02
CA GLY A 346 7.72 6.47 9.24
C GLY A 346 8.96 5.58 9.07
N ASP A 347 10.15 6.08 9.37
CA ASP A 347 11.43 5.37 9.30
C ASP A 347 12.12 5.18 10.66
N GLU A 348 11.58 5.74 11.74
CA GLU A 348 12.26 5.76 13.04
C GLU A 348 12.53 4.36 13.61
N ASP A 349 11.58 3.44 13.49
CA ASP A 349 11.75 2.05 13.90
C ASP A 349 12.74 1.30 13.00
N ILE A 350 12.93 1.71 11.75
CA ILE A 350 13.98 1.15 10.88
C ILE A 350 15.34 1.66 11.36
N LEU A 351 15.44 2.95 11.67
CA LEU A 351 16.68 3.57 12.12
C LEU A 351 17.10 3.11 13.52
N SER A 352 16.14 2.78 14.40
CA SER A 352 16.43 2.30 15.75
C SER A 352 16.94 0.86 15.81
N HIS A 353 16.85 0.09 14.71
CA HIS A 353 17.26 -1.31 14.62
C HIS A 353 18.47 -1.54 13.69
N ARG A 354 19.14 -0.45 13.25
CA ARG A 354 20.45 -0.51 12.59
C ARG A 354 21.57 -0.51 13.63
#